data_AF-A0A2M7SPI8-F1
#
_entry.id   AF-A0A2M7SPI8-F1
#
_cell.length_a   1.000
_cell.length_b   1.000
_cell.length_c   1.000
_cell.angle_alpha   90.00
_cell.angle_beta   90.00
_cell.angle_gamma   90.00
#
_symmetry.space_group_name_H-M   'P 1'
#
loop_
_entity.id
_entity.type
_entity.pdbx_description
1 polymer ?
#
loop_
_entity_poly.entity_id
_entity_poly.type
_entity_poly.pdbx_seq_one_letter_code
_entity_poly.pdbx_strand_id
1 'polypeptide(L)'
;MDIRKIYEYALQREHEGKRFFEENAGRLNHAAAVGAFKELAAEEQRHIEFIESQISALDKGQPASSEALSKELKEGAFFSKRAHSEMLDQTVLEAMVPDLPVLRMAFLIEKDFAEYYENSAKKVSGEGKKVLQMLAKWERGHEALFKQLHDSAYEIYAQMPWGG
;
A
#
# COMPACT_ATOMS: atom_id res chain seq x y z
N MET A 1 -1.14 22.70 -11.22
CA MET A 1 -1.52 21.60 -10.32
C MET A 1 -0.86 21.89 -8.99
N ASP A 2 -1.61 21.88 -7.90
CA ASP A 2 -1.06 22.18 -6.57
C ASP A 2 -0.48 20.91 -5.96
N ILE A 3 0.84 20.83 -5.87
CA ILE A 3 1.52 19.63 -5.38
C ILE A 3 1.29 19.39 -3.89
N ARG A 4 1.09 20.45 -3.10
CA ARG A 4 0.79 20.32 -1.67
C ARG A 4 -0.50 19.54 -1.47
N LYS A 5 -1.56 19.89 -2.21
CA LYS A 5 -2.85 19.19 -2.13
C LYS A 5 -2.76 17.71 -2.48
N ILE A 6 -1.83 17.34 -3.37
CA ILE A 6 -1.62 15.94 -3.72
C ILE A 6 -0.93 15.19 -2.58
N TYR A 7 0.03 15.83 -1.91
CA TYR A 7 0.68 15.24 -0.75
C TYR A 7 -0.26 15.14 0.45
N GLU A 8 -1.09 16.14 0.70
CA GLU A 8 -2.13 16.08 1.74
C GLU A 8 -3.13 14.96 1.46
N TYR A 9 -3.54 14.79 0.20
CA TYR A 9 -4.38 13.70 -0.22
C TYR A 9 -3.69 12.35 0.00
N ALA A 10 -2.45 12.20 -0.44
CA ALA A 10 -1.66 10.98 -0.23
C ALA A 10 -1.51 10.65 1.25
N LEU A 11 -1.17 11.63 2.09
CA LEU A 11 -1.05 11.47 3.54
C LEU A 11 -2.34 10.92 4.17
N GLN A 12 -3.50 11.44 3.76
CA GLN A 12 -4.78 10.92 4.22
C GLN A 12 -4.97 9.45 3.80
N ARG A 13 -4.58 9.10 2.56
CA ARG A 13 -4.67 7.73 2.06
C ARG A 13 -3.78 6.77 2.85
N GLU A 14 -2.54 7.12 3.13
CA GLU A 14 -1.64 6.29 3.94
C GLU A 14 -2.19 6.08 5.35
N HIS A 15 -2.82 7.10 5.97
CA HIS A 15 -3.49 6.94 7.25
C HIS A 15 -4.69 5.98 7.19
N GLU A 16 -5.44 6.00 6.09
CA GLU A 16 -6.55 5.05 5.87
C GLU A 16 -6.02 3.63 5.65
N GLY A 17 -4.97 3.45 4.84
CA GLY A 17 -4.30 2.17 4.61
C GLY A 17 -3.72 1.59 5.91
N LYS A 18 -3.02 2.42 6.70
CA LYS A 18 -2.48 2.01 8.00
C LYS A 18 -3.58 1.49 8.93
N ARG A 19 -4.67 2.25 9.09
CA ARG A 19 -5.82 1.83 9.92
C ARG A 19 -6.43 0.55 9.41
N PHE A 20 -6.60 0.42 8.09
CA PHE A 20 -7.10 -0.79 7.47
C PHE A 20 -6.23 -1.98 7.89
N PHE A 21 -4.91 -1.93 7.71
CA PHE A 21 -4.05 -3.05 8.08
C PHE A 21 -4.05 -3.35 9.59
N GLU A 22 -4.07 -2.34 10.45
CA GLU A 22 -4.14 -2.51 11.91
C GLU A 22 -5.45 -3.18 12.36
N GLU A 23 -6.60 -2.74 11.83
CA GLU A 23 -7.90 -3.32 12.15
C GLU A 23 -8.05 -4.76 11.61
N ASN A 24 -7.55 -5.01 10.41
CA ASN A 24 -7.51 -6.36 9.81
C ASN A 24 -6.63 -7.29 10.66
N ALA A 25 -5.44 -6.85 11.10
CA ALA A 25 -4.56 -7.64 11.95
C ALA A 25 -5.24 -8.04 13.27
N GLY A 26 -6.15 -7.22 13.79
CA GLY A 26 -6.91 -7.49 15.02
C GLY A 26 -8.00 -8.56 14.89
N ARG A 27 -8.53 -8.82 13.68
CA ARG A 27 -9.57 -9.82 13.45
C ARG A 27 -9.06 -11.18 12.98
N LEU A 28 -7.80 -11.26 12.54
CA LEU A 28 -7.23 -12.49 11.99
C LEU A 28 -6.83 -13.45 13.11
N ASN A 29 -7.16 -14.73 12.93
CA ASN A 29 -6.82 -15.78 13.91
C ASN A 29 -5.47 -16.45 13.65
N HIS A 30 -4.87 -16.23 12.48
CA HIS A 30 -3.60 -16.85 12.08
C HIS A 30 -2.41 -15.93 12.36
N ALA A 31 -1.47 -16.38 13.20
CA ALA A 31 -0.36 -15.55 13.68
C ALA A 31 0.54 -14.99 12.56
N ALA A 32 0.79 -15.77 11.50
CA ALA A 32 1.57 -15.29 10.35
C ALA A 32 0.81 -14.20 9.56
N ALA A 33 -0.51 -14.31 9.44
CA ALA A 33 -1.32 -13.28 8.79
C ALA A 33 -1.34 -12.00 9.63
N VAL A 34 -1.51 -12.13 10.95
CA VAL A 34 -1.41 -11.00 11.89
C VAL A 34 -0.04 -10.32 11.77
N GLY A 35 1.04 -11.10 11.68
CA GLY A 35 2.40 -10.61 11.48
C GLY A 35 2.52 -9.79 10.20
N ALA A 36 2.12 -10.35 9.07
CA ALA A 36 2.21 -9.69 7.77
C ALA A 36 1.37 -8.39 7.69
N PHE A 37 0.14 -8.37 8.22
CA PHE A 37 -0.66 -7.14 8.27
C PHE A 37 -0.02 -6.06 9.17
N LYS A 38 0.61 -6.45 10.28
CA LYS A 38 1.37 -5.51 11.11
C LYS A 38 2.59 -4.96 10.39
N GLU A 39 3.27 -5.78 9.60
CA GLU A 39 4.38 -5.32 8.76
C GLU A 39 3.91 -4.31 7.71
N LEU A 40 2.77 -4.54 7.07
CA LEU A 40 2.16 -3.59 6.13
C LEU A 40 1.74 -2.29 6.81
N ALA A 41 1.09 -2.35 7.98
CA ALA A 41 0.79 -1.15 8.77
C ALA A 41 2.05 -0.34 9.14
N ALA A 42 3.16 -1.02 9.40
CA ALA A 42 4.45 -0.37 9.64
C ALA A 42 5.08 0.21 8.36
N GLU A 43 4.78 -0.36 7.19
CA GLU A 43 5.13 0.21 5.89
C GLU A 43 4.37 1.51 5.64
N GLU A 44 3.05 1.54 5.85
CA GLU A 44 2.27 2.76 5.72
C GLU A 44 2.70 3.85 6.70
N GLN A 45 3.15 3.47 7.91
CA GLN A 45 3.71 4.44 8.85
C GLN A 45 4.97 5.13 8.31
N ARG A 46 5.83 4.41 7.57
CA ARG A 46 7.00 5.02 6.92
C ARG A 46 6.60 5.92 5.75
N HIS A 47 5.59 5.52 4.98
CA HIS A 47 5.04 6.36 3.92
C HIS A 47 4.49 7.68 4.49
N ILE A 48 3.73 7.63 5.58
CA ILE A 48 3.24 8.81 6.33
C ILE A 48 4.40 9.73 6.71
N GLU A 49 5.40 9.21 7.41
CA GLU A 49 6.56 9.99 7.86
C GLU A 49 7.31 10.61 6.68
N PHE A 50 7.44 9.87 5.58
CA PHE A 50 8.04 10.38 4.36
C PHE A 50 7.23 11.54 3.78
N ILE A 51 5.91 11.39 3.59
CA ILE A 51 5.06 12.41 2.99
C ILE A 51 5.00 13.67 3.86
N GLU A 52 4.89 13.52 5.18
CA GLU A 52 4.97 14.64 6.13
C GLU A 52 6.28 15.42 5.99
N SER A 53 7.40 14.73 5.78
CA SER A 53 8.69 15.39 5.53
C SER A 53 8.69 16.20 4.23
N GLN A 54 8.01 15.71 3.18
CA GLN A 54 7.89 16.41 1.90
C GLN A 54 7.02 17.66 2.03
N ILE A 55 5.90 17.58 2.76
CA ILE A 55 5.03 18.72 3.05
C ILE A 55 5.82 19.78 3.83
N SER A 56 6.56 19.38 4.88
CA SER A 56 7.39 20.32 5.66
C SER A 56 8.49 20.98 4.82
N ALA A 57 9.10 20.24 3.89
CA ALA A 57 10.09 20.80 2.96
C ALA A 57 9.46 21.86 2.04
N LEU A 58 8.27 21.60 1.50
CA LEU A 58 7.52 22.58 0.71
C LEU A 58 7.22 23.86 1.51
N ASP A 59 6.81 23.73 2.78
CA ASP A 59 6.51 24.86 3.65
C ASP A 59 7.74 25.76 3.90
N LYS A 60 8.92 25.15 3.95
CA LYS A 60 10.22 25.84 4.14
C LYS A 60 10.83 26.34 2.83
N GLY A 61 10.19 26.10 1.69
CA GLY A 61 10.75 26.39 0.37
C GLY A 61 12.00 25.57 0.03
N GLN A 62 12.20 24.43 0.71
CA GLN A 62 13.31 23.52 0.49
C GLN A 62 12.91 22.43 -0.51
N PRO A 63 13.81 22.04 -1.43
CA PRO A 63 13.56 20.88 -2.27
C PRO A 63 13.53 19.61 -1.40
N ALA A 64 12.75 18.62 -1.86
CA ALA A 64 12.85 17.26 -1.36
C ALA A 64 14.30 16.76 -1.39
N SER A 65 14.81 16.16 -0.31
CA SER A 65 16.17 15.60 -0.32
C SER A 65 16.21 14.32 -1.16
N SER A 66 17.10 14.28 -2.16
CA SER A 66 17.32 13.10 -3.00
C SER A 66 17.77 11.88 -2.19
N GLU A 67 18.44 12.11 -1.06
CA GLU A 67 18.91 11.10 -0.13
C GLU A 67 17.73 10.39 0.57
N ALA A 68 16.75 11.12 1.10
CA ALA A 68 15.54 10.53 1.70
C ALA A 68 14.76 9.68 0.68
N LEU A 69 14.61 10.19 -0.55
CA LEU A 69 13.95 9.46 -1.63
C LEU A 69 14.66 8.14 -1.95
N SER A 70 16.00 8.17 -2.01
CA SER A 70 16.82 7.00 -2.31
C SER A 70 16.83 5.94 -1.20
N LYS A 71 16.73 6.38 0.06
CA LYS A 71 16.66 5.51 1.23
C LYS A 71 15.34 4.74 1.23
N GLU A 72 14.23 5.47 1.08
CA GLU A 72 12.90 4.89 1.11
C GLU A 72 12.68 3.87 -0.01
N LEU A 73 13.18 4.17 -1.22
CA LEU A 73 13.16 3.25 -2.36
C LEU A 73 13.85 1.90 -2.10
N LYS A 74 14.87 1.86 -1.24
CA LYS A 74 15.61 0.64 -0.91
C LYS A 74 14.97 -0.12 0.24
N GLU A 75 14.54 0.59 1.27
CA GLU A 75 14.00 -0.01 2.50
C GLU A 75 12.59 -0.59 2.28
N GLY A 76 11.70 0.12 1.56
CA GLY A 76 10.36 -0.37 1.26
C GLY A 76 10.34 -1.65 0.41
N ALA A 77 11.24 -1.77 -0.57
CA ALA A 77 11.29 -2.91 -1.48
C ALA A 77 11.73 -4.24 -0.83
N PHE A 78 12.45 -4.20 0.29
CA PHE A 78 12.90 -5.39 1.01
C PHE A 78 11.82 -5.92 1.97
N PHE A 79 11.09 -5.02 2.63
CA PHE A 79 10.04 -5.38 3.59
C PHE A 79 8.84 -6.06 2.92
N SER A 80 8.37 -5.51 1.80
CA SER A 80 7.23 -6.07 1.04
C SER A 80 7.40 -7.57 0.76
N LYS A 81 8.58 -8.03 0.33
CA LYS A 81 8.76 -9.44 -0.10
C LYS A 81 8.47 -10.50 0.98
N ARG A 82 8.83 -10.23 2.24
CA ARG A 82 8.61 -11.20 3.32
C ARG A 82 7.13 -11.27 3.69
N ALA A 83 6.53 -10.13 4.01
CA ALA A 83 5.11 -10.02 4.34
C ALA A 83 4.25 -10.67 3.26
N HIS A 84 4.56 -10.43 1.98
CA HIS A 84 3.82 -11.02 0.86
C HIS A 84 3.89 -12.56 0.89
N SER A 85 5.06 -13.15 1.15
CA SER A 85 5.19 -14.61 1.19
C SER A 85 4.40 -15.24 2.34
N GLU A 86 4.32 -14.58 3.49
CA GLU A 86 3.60 -15.08 4.66
C GLU A 86 2.07 -14.99 4.50
N MET A 87 1.56 -13.99 3.77
CA MET A 87 0.12 -13.85 3.50
C MET A 87 -0.41 -14.85 2.47
N LEU A 88 0.48 -15.45 1.68
CA LEU A 88 0.13 -16.44 0.66
C LEU A 88 0.13 -17.87 1.20
N ASP A 89 0.34 -18.06 2.50
CA ASP A 89 0.12 -19.35 3.14
C ASP A 89 -1.33 -19.80 2.96
N GLN A 90 -1.54 -21.08 2.65
CA GLN A 90 -2.86 -21.62 2.33
C GLN A 90 -3.88 -21.39 3.46
N THR A 91 -3.49 -21.57 4.72
CA THR A 91 -4.40 -21.42 5.86
C THR A 91 -4.80 -19.96 6.08
N VAL A 92 -3.91 -19.03 5.72
CA VAL A 92 -4.16 -17.59 5.72
C VAL A 92 -5.16 -17.23 4.63
N LEU A 93 -4.95 -17.73 3.41
CA LEU A 93 -5.83 -17.48 2.26
C LEU A 93 -7.24 -18.06 2.48
N GLU A 94 -7.35 -19.25 3.06
CA GLU A 94 -8.65 -19.84 3.46
C GLU A 94 -9.41 -18.94 4.45
N ALA A 95 -8.71 -18.38 5.44
CA ALA A 95 -9.31 -17.47 6.43
C ALA A 95 -9.75 -16.12 5.82
N MET A 96 -9.20 -15.74 4.66
CA MET A 96 -9.54 -14.51 3.94
C MET A 96 -10.71 -14.66 2.96
N VAL A 97 -11.18 -15.88 2.70
CA VAL A 97 -12.31 -16.12 1.77
C VAL A 97 -13.54 -15.24 2.10
N PRO A 98 -13.97 -15.07 3.37
CA PRO A 98 -15.08 -14.17 3.70
C PRO A 98 -14.81 -12.70 3.36
N ASP A 99 -13.54 -12.30 3.28
CA ASP A 99 -13.07 -10.93 3.03
C ASP A 99 -12.81 -10.66 1.54
N LEU A 100 -13.18 -11.57 0.63
CA LEU A 100 -13.01 -11.39 -0.82
C LEU A 100 -13.50 -10.02 -1.35
N PRO A 101 -14.69 -9.51 -0.99
CA PRO A 101 -15.12 -8.18 -1.42
C PRO A 101 -14.21 -7.06 -0.89
N VAL A 102 -13.68 -7.21 0.33
CA VAL A 102 -12.76 -6.24 0.94
C VAL A 102 -11.43 -6.24 0.20
N LEU A 103 -10.86 -7.41 -0.11
CA LEU A 103 -9.65 -7.53 -0.90
C LEU A 103 -9.83 -6.96 -2.32
N ARG A 104 -11.00 -7.17 -2.92
CA ARG A 104 -11.33 -6.62 -4.23
C ARG A 104 -11.38 -5.09 -4.20
N MET A 105 -11.99 -4.53 -3.18
CA MET A 105 -12.08 -3.07 -3.00
C MET A 105 -10.69 -2.47 -2.78
N ALA A 106 -9.87 -3.07 -1.91
CA ALA A 106 -8.50 -2.63 -1.68
C ALA A 106 -7.69 -2.62 -2.99
N PHE A 107 -7.71 -3.73 -3.76
CA PHE A 107 -7.06 -3.80 -5.07
C PHE A 107 -7.47 -2.65 -6.01
N LEU A 108 -8.77 -2.36 -6.13
CA LEU A 108 -9.26 -1.31 -7.01
C LEU A 108 -8.87 0.10 -6.53
N ILE A 109 -8.89 0.32 -5.21
CA ILE A 109 -8.48 1.57 -4.58
C ILE A 109 -6.99 1.85 -4.87
N GLU A 110 -6.09 0.89 -4.64
CA GLU A 110 -4.65 1.11 -4.88
C GLU A 110 -4.35 1.29 -6.36
N LYS A 111 -5.06 0.56 -7.23
CA LYS A 111 -4.97 0.76 -8.67
C LYS A 111 -5.33 2.21 -9.06
N ASP A 112 -6.43 2.74 -8.55
CA ASP A 112 -6.88 4.11 -8.83
C ASP A 112 -5.85 5.13 -8.35
N PHE A 113 -5.19 4.92 -7.20
CA PHE A 113 -4.14 5.81 -6.70
C PHE A 113 -2.84 5.72 -7.47
N ALA A 114 -2.40 4.52 -7.83
CA ALA A 114 -1.25 4.34 -8.69
C ALA A 114 -1.43 5.10 -10.01
N GLU A 115 -2.60 4.95 -10.65
CA GLU A 115 -2.94 5.68 -11.87
C GLU A 115 -3.02 7.20 -11.64
N TYR A 116 -3.61 7.64 -10.52
CA TYR A 116 -3.70 9.05 -10.16
C TYR A 116 -2.30 9.69 -10.01
N TYR A 117 -1.39 9.05 -9.29
CA TYR A 117 -0.03 9.57 -9.08
C TYR A 117 0.82 9.50 -10.37
N GLU A 118 0.70 8.44 -11.17
CA GLU A 118 1.34 8.36 -12.49
C GLU A 118 0.90 9.50 -13.41
N ASN A 119 -0.40 9.78 -13.44
CA ASN A 119 -0.96 10.86 -14.26
C ASN A 119 -0.60 12.24 -13.70
N SER A 120 -0.49 12.37 -12.39
CA SER A 120 -0.01 13.57 -11.71
C SER A 120 1.46 13.85 -12.02
N ALA A 121 2.32 12.82 -11.98
CA ALA A 121 3.75 12.93 -12.27
C ALA A 121 4.03 13.42 -13.70
N LYS A 122 3.14 13.14 -14.67
CA LYS A 122 3.24 13.64 -16.06
C LYS A 122 3.06 15.16 -16.16
N LYS A 123 2.39 15.78 -15.19
CA LYS A 123 1.99 17.20 -15.19
C LYS A 123 2.91 18.09 -14.34
N VAL A 124 3.91 17.50 -13.68
CA VAL A 124 4.84 18.18 -12.76
C VAL A 124 6.27 17.91 -13.22
N SER A 125 7.20 18.82 -12.89
CA SER A 125 8.63 18.70 -13.18
C SER A 125 9.46 18.80 -11.90
N GLY A 126 10.77 18.53 -12.00
CA GLY A 126 11.69 18.59 -10.87
C GLY A 126 11.46 17.50 -9.83
N GLU A 127 11.79 17.78 -8.58
CA GLU A 127 11.70 16.81 -7.48
C GLU A 127 10.28 16.32 -7.20
N GLY A 128 9.29 17.21 -7.35
CA GLY A 128 7.88 16.85 -7.17
C GLY A 128 7.44 15.70 -8.07
N LYS A 129 7.96 15.65 -9.31
CA LYS A 129 7.74 14.52 -10.22
C LYS A 129 8.30 13.21 -9.66
N LYS A 130 9.50 13.23 -9.10
CA LYS A 130 10.15 12.02 -8.57
C LYS A 130 9.39 11.47 -7.36
N VAL A 131 8.91 12.35 -6.49
CA VAL A 131 8.05 11.96 -5.36
C VAL A 131 6.76 11.30 -5.84
N LEU A 132 6.07 11.91 -6.83
CA LEU A 132 4.84 11.33 -7.38
C LEU A 132 5.08 9.98 -8.07
N GLN A 133 6.22 9.81 -8.76
CA GLN A 133 6.61 8.53 -9.34
C GLN A 133 6.89 7.47 -8.27
N MET A 134 7.41 7.88 -7.12
CA MET A 134 7.65 6.97 -6.00
C MET A 134 6.34 6.55 -5.33
N LEU A 135 5.44 7.50 -5.05
CA LEU A 135 4.09 7.20 -4.55
C LEU A 135 3.37 6.22 -5.47
N ALA A 136 3.34 6.50 -6.79
CA ALA A 136 2.80 5.58 -7.78
C ALA A 136 3.40 4.16 -7.68
N LYS A 137 4.71 4.05 -7.45
CA LYS A 137 5.39 2.76 -7.33
C LYS A 137 4.97 1.99 -6.07
N TRP A 138 4.75 2.67 -4.94
CA TRP A 138 4.23 2.04 -3.73
C TRP A 138 2.84 1.49 -3.95
N GLU A 139 1.95 2.31 -4.51
CA GLU A 139 0.57 1.91 -4.82
C GLU A 139 0.51 0.74 -5.82
N ARG A 140 1.41 0.69 -6.81
CA ARG A 140 1.53 -0.48 -7.70
C ARG A 140 1.96 -1.75 -6.96
N GLY A 141 2.79 -1.61 -5.93
CA GLY A 141 3.18 -2.72 -5.06
C GLY A 141 1.98 -3.24 -4.28
N HIS A 142 1.22 -2.35 -3.65
CA HIS A 142 0.01 -2.70 -2.91
C HIS A 142 -1.09 -3.27 -3.82
N GLU A 143 -1.29 -2.69 -5.01
CA GLU A 143 -2.19 -3.21 -6.04
C GLU A 143 -1.86 -4.67 -6.36
N ALA A 144 -0.58 -4.96 -6.65
CA ALA A 144 -0.13 -6.30 -6.98
C ALA A 144 -0.38 -7.28 -5.83
N LEU A 145 -0.09 -6.86 -4.59
CA LEU A 145 -0.36 -7.65 -3.39
C LEU A 145 -1.84 -7.97 -3.25
N PHE A 146 -2.71 -6.96 -3.19
CA PHE A 146 -4.14 -7.16 -2.96
C PHE A 146 -4.79 -7.96 -4.08
N LYS A 147 -4.37 -7.73 -5.32
CA LYS A 147 -4.81 -8.54 -6.46
C LYS A 147 -4.43 -10.01 -6.27
N GLN A 148 -3.19 -10.28 -5.86
CA GLN A 148 -2.72 -11.65 -5.66
C GLN A 148 -3.48 -12.33 -4.52
N LEU A 149 -3.66 -11.65 -3.38
CA LEU A 149 -4.43 -12.18 -2.24
C LEU A 149 -5.87 -12.47 -2.62
N HIS A 150 -6.52 -11.53 -3.32
CA HIS A 150 -7.87 -11.71 -3.83
C HIS A 150 -7.96 -12.93 -4.74
N ASP A 151 -7.11 -13.02 -5.76
CA ASP A 151 -7.20 -14.07 -6.77
C ASP A 151 -6.92 -15.45 -6.15
N SER A 152 -5.93 -15.56 -5.27
CA SER A 152 -5.62 -16.81 -4.57
C SER A 152 -6.73 -17.23 -3.60
N ALA A 153 -7.30 -16.30 -2.81
CA ALA A 153 -8.45 -16.61 -1.95
C ALA A 153 -9.70 -16.98 -2.78
N TYR A 154 -9.87 -16.35 -3.95
CA TYR A 154 -11.00 -16.63 -4.84
C TYR A 154 -10.88 -18.03 -5.47
N GLU A 155 -9.67 -18.46 -5.84
CA GLU A 155 -9.42 -19.82 -6.32
C GLU A 155 -9.82 -20.88 -5.28
N ILE A 156 -9.49 -20.63 -4.01
CA ILE A 156 -9.89 -21.50 -2.90
C ILE A 156 -11.42 -21.53 -2.79
N TYR A 157 -12.06 -20.36 -2.74
CA TYR A 157 -13.52 -20.23 -2.71
C TYR A 157 -14.19 -21.01 -3.86
N ALA A 158 -13.67 -20.87 -5.09
CA ALA A 158 -14.22 -21.52 -6.27
C ALA A 158 -14.15 -23.05 -6.23
N GLN A 159 -13.20 -23.60 -5.45
CA GLN A 159 -13.02 -25.04 -5.26
C GLN A 159 -13.74 -25.59 -4.01
N MET A 160 -14.32 -24.73 -3.17
CA MET A 160 -15.07 -25.18 -2.00
C MET A 160 -16.29 -26.02 -2.42
N PRO A 161 -16.61 -27.10 -1.68
CA PRO A 161 -17.79 -27.89 -1.93
C PRO A 161 -19.02 -27.08 -1.51
N TRP A 162 -19.64 -26.41 -2.48
CA TRP A 162 -20.96 -25.81 -2.32
C TRP A 162 -21.96 -26.95 -2.17
N GLY A 163 -22.41 -27.21 -0.93
CA GLY A 163 -23.36 -28.28 -0.64
C GLY A 163 -24.60 -28.19 -1.55
N GLY A 164 -24.86 -29.26 -2.28
CA GLY A 164 -26.13 -29.55 -2.94
C GLY A 164 -27.04 -30.37 -2.03
#